data_AF-A0A2T3J4V7-F1
#
_entry.id   AF-A0A2T3J4V7-F1
#
_cell.length_a   1.000
_cell.length_b   1.000
_cell.length_c   1.000
_cell.angle_alpha   90.00
_cell.angle_beta   90.00
_cell.angle_gamma   90.00
#
_symmetry.space_group_name_H-M   'P 1'
#
loop_
_entity.id
_entity.type
_entity.pdbx_description
1 polymer ?
#
loop_
_entity_poly.entity_id
_entity_poly.type
_entity_poly.pdbx_seq_one_letter_code
_entity_poly.pdbx_strand_id
1 'polypeptide(L)' 'MKCRITENLEALGHSVVNVGTDDRTRTHSALFAGEVTKLINQGKVERGILICGTGVGMSICANIDLA' A
#
# COMPACT_ATOMS: atom_id res chain seq x y z
N MET A 1 -2.20 11.44 4.63
CA MET A 1 -1.88 10.37 5.60
C MET A 1 -0.69 9.54 5.15
N LYS A 2 -0.70 9.01 3.90
CA LYS A 2 0.40 8.22 3.34
C LYS A 2 1.80 8.79 3.65
N CYS A 3 2.09 10.03 3.23
CA CYS A 3 3.40 10.65 3.42
C CYS A 3 3.84 10.69 4.90
N ARG A 4 2.93 11.06 5.82
CA ARG A 4 3.24 11.09 7.25
C ARG A 4 3.57 9.71 7.83
N ILE A 5 2.93 8.65 7.32
CA ILE A 5 3.26 7.28 7.73
C ILE A 5 4.60 6.86 7.14
N THR A 6 4.87 7.19 5.87
CA THR A 6 6.17 6.95 5.22
C THR A 6 7.31 7.60 6.00
N GLU A 7 7.22 8.90 6.28
CA GLU A 7 8.22 9.66 7.04
C GLU A 7 8.46 9.05 8.43
N ASN A 8 7.41 8.60 9.11
CA ASN A 8 7.54 7.97 10.42
C ASN A 8 8.25 6.61 10.35
N LEU A 9 7.93 5.78 9.37
CA LEU A 9 8.57 4.48 9.16
C LEU A 9 10.05 4.64 8.82
N GLU A 10 10.37 5.61 7.95
CA GLU A 10 11.75 5.96 7.60
C GLU A 10 12.52 6.44 8.83
N ALA A 11 11.92 7.29 9.67
CA ALA A 11 12.52 7.73 10.93
C ALA A 11 12.74 6.60 11.95
N LEU A 12 11.95 5.52 11.87
CA LEU A 12 12.13 4.30 12.66
C LEU A 12 13.15 3.32 12.06
N GLY A 13 13.77 3.66 10.92
CA GLY A 13 14.81 2.84 10.27
C GLY A 13 14.27 1.80 9.29
N HIS A 14 12.99 1.87 8.89
CA HIS A 14 12.44 0.98 7.87
C HIS A 14 12.68 1.54 6.45
N SER A 15 13.08 0.67 5.53
CA SER A 15 13.08 0.98 4.10
C SER A 15 11.64 0.93 3.56
N VAL A 16 11.17 2.04 3.00
CA VAL A 16 9.79 2.14 2.47
C VAL A 16 9.80 2.09 0.94
N VAL A 17 8.99 1.20 0.37
CA VAL A 17 8.68 1.17 -1.07
C VAL A 17 7.33 1.85 -1.28
N ASN A 18 7.34 3.02 -1.94
CA ASN A 18 6.10 3.75 -2.26
C ASN A 18 5.48 3.19 -3.55
N VAL A 19 4.26 2.64 -3.43
CA VAL A 19 3.48 2.08 -4.55
C VAL A 19 2.45 3.09 -5.11
N GLY A 20 2.34 4.28 -4.50
CA GLY A 20 1.42 5.34 -4.92
C GLY A 20 0.10 5.38 -4.10
N THR A 21 -0.86 6.23 -4.46
CA THR A 21 -0.74 7.37 -5.41
C THR A 21 0.00 8.55 -4.76
N ASP A 22 0.67 9.38 -5.55
CA ASP A 22 1.46 10.54 -5.10
C ASP A 22 0.72 11.87 -5.24
N ASP A 23 -0.49 11.85 -5.79
CA ASP A 23 -1.34 13.01 -5.94
C ASP A 23 -2.74 12.75 -5.35
N ARG A 24 -3.64 13.71 -5.56
CA ARG A 24 -5.05 13.61 -5.14
C ARG A 24 -5.98 13.26 -6.30
N THR A 25 -5.43 12.85 -7.43
CA THR A 25 -6.21 12.46 -8.61
C THR A 25 -7.03 11.23 -8.26
N ARG A 26 -8.29 11.22 -8.68
CA ARG A 26 -9.18 10.10 -8.43
C ARG A 26 -8.62 8.84 -9.08
N THR A 27 -8.54 7.77 -8.31
CA THR A 27 -7.93 6.50 -8.74
C THR A 27 -8.63 5.31 -8.08
N HIS A 28 -8.18 4.08 -8.41
CA HIS A 28 -8.82 2.83 -8.01
C HIS A 28 -7.96 2.06 -7.00
N SER A 29 -8.56 1.74 -5.85
CA SER A 29 -7.92 1.00 -4.75
C SER A 29 -7.32 -0.34 -5.17
N ALA A 30 -7.97 -1.05 -6.11
CA ALA A 30 -7.55 -2.36 -6.57
C ALA A 30 -6.15 -2.36 -7.21
N LEU A 31 -5.77 -1.27 -7.90
CA LEU A 31 -4.46 -1.16 -8.55
C LEU A 31 -3.32 -1.20 -7.51
N PHE A 32 -3.45 -0.40 -6.45
CA PHE A 32 -2.42 -0.29 -5.42
C PHE A 32 -2.43 -1.49 -4.46
N ALA A 33 -3.62 -1.99 -4.11
CA ALA A 33 -3.73 -3.19 -3.29
C ALA A 33 -3.09 -4.40 -4.00
N GLY A 34 -3.38 -4.59 -5.29
CA GLY A 34 -2.80 -5.67 -6.10
C GLY A 34 -1.28 -5.59 -6.19
N GLU A 35 -0.72 -4.41 -6.45
CA GLU A 35 0.75 -4.26 -6.54
C GLU A 35 1.43 -4.49 -5.19
N VAL A 36 0.86 -4.00 -4.07
CA VAL A 36 1.40 -4.29 -2.73
C VAL A 36 1.35 -5.79 -2.42
N THR A 37 0.22 -6.46 -2.66
CA THR A 37 0.08 -7.91 -2.44
C THR A 37 1.07 -8.69 -3.30
N LYS A 38 1.25 -8.30 -4.57
CA LYS A 38 2.24 -8.92 -5.46
C LYS A 38 3.67 -8.79 -4.94
N LEU A 39 4.08 -7.62 -4.44
CA LEU A 39 5.42 -7.43 -3.88
C LEU A 39 5.65 -8.30 -2.63
N ILE A 40 4.64 -8.43 -1.77
CA ILE A 40 4.68 -9.32 -0.59
C ILE A 40 4.83 -10.78 -1.03
N ASN A 41 3.97 -11.23 -1.95
CA ASN A 41 3.96 -12.62 -2.45
C ASN A 41 5.27 -12.99 -3.18
N GLN A 42 5.92 -12.01 -3.83
CA GLN A 42 7.23 -12.18 -4.45
C GLN A 42 8.40 -12.12 -3.46
N GLY A 43 8.14 -11.89 -2.17
CA GLY A 43 9.17 -11.75 -1.14
C GLY A 43 10.04 -10.50 -1.30
N LYS A 44 9.58 -9.50 -2.08
CA LYS A 44 10.31 -8.23 -2.28
C LYS A 44 10.17 -7.27 -1.12
N VAL A 45 9.10 -7.43 -0.34
CA VAL A 45 8.86 -6.70 0.91
C VAL A 45 8.27 -7.66 1.95
N GLU A 46 8.52 -7.39 3.23
CA GLU A 46 8.03 -8.23 4.33
C GLU A 46 6.59 -7.91 4.72
N ARG A 47 6.16 -6.66 4.55
CA ARG A 47 4.85 -6.14 5.00
C ARG A 47 4.33 -5.07 4.05
N GLY A 48 3.01 -4.91 4.02
CA GLY A 48 2.32 -3.85 3.29
C GLY A 48 1.42 -3.02 4.19
N ILE A 49 1.34 -1.72 3.91
CA ILE A 49 0.42 -0.79 4.56
C ILE A 49 -0.45 -0.16 3.48
N LEU A 50 -1.77 -0.38 3.57
CA LEU A 50 -2.75 0.12 2.61
C LEU A 50 -3.68 1.14 3.28
N ILE A 51 -3.96 2.24 2.57
CA ILE A 51 -4.70 3.37 3.12
C ILE A 51 -5.77 3.83 2.12
N CYS A 52 -7.02 3.88 2.55
CA CYS A 52 -8.10 4.61 1.88
C CYS A 52 -9.01 5.27 2.93
N GLY A 53 -10.12 5.89 2.52
CA GLY A 53 -11.00 6.63 3.43
C GLY A 53 -11.47 5.82 4.65
N THR A 54 -11.92 4.57 4.45
CA THR A 54 -12.40 3.70 5.53
C THR A 54 -11.51 2.47 5.78
N GLY A 55 -10.53 2.20 4.91
CA GLY A 55 -9.75 0.96 4.92
C GLY A 55 -10.46 -0.25 4.32
N VAL A 56 -11.80 -0.33 4.37
CA VAL A 56 -12.59 -1.52 3.97
C VAL A 56 -12.35 -1.92 2.51
N GLY A 57 -12.44 -0.96 1.58
CA GLY A 57 -12.23 -1.26 0.17
C GLY A 57 -10.82 -1.76 -0.13
N MET A 58 -9.81 -1.20 0.56
CA MET A 58 -8.41 -1.64 0.41
C MET A 58 -8.20 -3.04 0.97
N SER A 59 -8.74 -3.34 2.16
CA SER A 59 -8.60 -4.66 2.77
C SER A 59 -9.29 -5.75 1.94
N ILE A 60 -10.45 -5.45 1.35
CA ILE A 60 -11.13 -6.38 0.45
C ILE A 60 -10.26 -6.64 -0.78
N CYS A 61 -9.77 -5.59 -1.46
CA CYS A 61 -8.92 -5.76 -2.64
C CYS A 61 -7.60 -6.48 -2.34
N ALA A 62 -7.05 -6.34 -1.14
CA ALA A 62 -5.80 -7.01 -0.74
C ALA A 62 -5.99 -8.50 -0.42
N ASN A 63 -7.19 -8.89 0.04
CA ASN A 63 -7.50 -10.25 0.49
C ASN A 63 -8.19 -11.11 -0.56
N ILE A 64 -8.63 -10.51 -1.66
CA ILE A 64 -9.05 -11.26 -2.85
C ILE A 64 -7.80 -11.35 -3.71
N ASP A 65 -7.34 -12.57 -3.99
CA ASP A 65 -6.16 -12.78 -4.82
C ASP A 65 -6.44 -12.24 -6.23
N LEU A 66 -5.87 -11.08 -6.54
CA LEU A 66 -5.98 -10.41 -7.84
C LEU A 66 -4.85 -10.84 -8.79
N ALA A 67 -4.20 -11.99 -8.49
CA ALA A 67 -3.05 -12.53 -9.22
C ALA A 67 -3.21 -12.50 -10.75
#